data_AF-A0A1E4I367-F1
#
_entry.id   AF-A0A1E4I367-F1
#
_cell.length_a   1.000
_cell.length_b   1.000
_cell.length_c   1.000
_cell.angle_alpha   90.00
_cell.angle_beta   90.00
_cell.angle_gamma   90.00
#
_symmetry.space_group_name_H-M   'P 1'
#
loop_
_entity.id
_entity.type
_entity.pdbx_description
1 polymer ?
#
loop_
_entity_poly.entity_id
_entity_poly.type
_entity_poly.pdbx_seq_one_letter_code
_entity_poly.pdbx_strand_id
1 'polypeptide(L)'
;MLRSPSALRSALAPLPGHWGVAPGLRAAIAAVLVLGGSLLVADLSVGGIAYLGVACAAAFIGTGDYRARVVHVGAQALGAGSGMVVGALVPDSAPWVIAAAVVVGVVAGMVGCVGPASTGAAVMAVIGVSYTQFGRLPMPWWEPVAAYAVGSAVLLAVSLVGALHHRSRYRLDAVAAVLDAAADLLDHPSDDARHRLALASAAARDAVLGYRGNVDGPLDAAWAEARSAAAAAAQAVAASSTAPADPAAWRARATAIRAGELREAPVGPPRRGRVRAALRTALGRDALWMGARIGLCVGVATALALALHPPTHAYWIALTVAVVLRPEYGAVLVRAVHRLVGTVVGVVLVAVLLELTRTPIWLAVAAALALGLAGLARPRLYGLAVVGITGSALFSIAVGDPAAVEPWARLLDTVLGCAVALLAGVLLWPRRGVPDQPRAFSGVVAALARMLRTADPAATDDAYRLAHAWRAELERDLAEPDPAHAAAAWLPVALQLEHVVDLAAAVRDPAAADLLGGAVVTPADASALLTAAVEYLGS
;
A
#
# COMPACT_ATOMS: atom_id res chain seq x y z
N MET A 1 -9.45 25.40 -5.89
CA MET A 1 -8.31 24.53 -5.56
C MET A 1 -7.94 24.46 -4.07
N LEU A 2 -8.64 25.10 -3.13
CA LEU A 2 -8.80 24.71 -1.71
C LEU A 2 -9.80 25.71 -1.14
N ARG A 3 -11.10 25.35 -1.01
CA ARG A 3 -12.11 26.31 -0.54
C ARG A 3 -12.16 26.43 1.00
N SER A 4 -11.43 25.60 1.76
CA SER A 4 -11.27 25.84 3.19
C SER A 4 -9.88 25.44 3.75
N PRO A 5 -9.30 26.26 4.64
CA PRO A 5 -8.10 25.90 5.39
C PRO A 5 -8.32 24.74 6.38
N SER A 6 -9.57 24.34 6.64
CA SER A 6 -9.91 23.19 7.49
C SER A 6 -9.59 21.85 6.82
N ALA A 7 -9.81 21.72 5.50
CA ALA A 7 -9.53 20.48 4.76
C ALA A 7 -8.02 20.17 4.67
N LEU A 8 -7.18 21.20 4.59
CA LEU A 8 -5.72 21.03 4.62
C LEU A 8 -5.25 20.61 6.02
N ARG A 9 -5.83 21.17 7.09
CA ARG A 9 -5.49 20.78 8.46
C ARG A 9 -5.91 19.35 8.77
N SER A 10 -7.08 18.91 8.33
CA SER A 10 -7.53 17.52 8.53
C SER A 10 -6.66 16.53 7.75
N ALA A 11 -6.17 16.90 6.56
CA ALA A 11 -5.28 16.06 5.76
C ALA A 11 -3.84 15.98 6.31
N LEU A 12 -3.41 16.96 7.11
CA LEU A 12 -2.12 16.97 7.81
C LEU A 12 -2.19 16.36 9.22
N ALA A 13 -3.39 16.01 9.70
CA ALA A 13 -3.58 15.42 11.00
C ALA A 13 -3.01 13.99 11.05
N PRO A 14 -2.51 13.53 12.22
CA PRO A 14 -2.10 12.14 12.39
C PRO A 14 -3.27 11.20 12.10
N LEU A 15 -3.02 10.17 11.29
CA LEU A 15 -4.01 9.12 11.07
C LEU A 15 -4.17 8.27 12.35
N PRO A 16 -5.38 7.76 12.63
CA PRO A 16 -5.58 6.77 13.67
C PRO A 16 -4.81 5.50 13.30
N GLY A 17 -3.72 5.22 14.03
CA GLY A 17 -2.83 4.10 13.72
C GLY A 17 -1.69 3.97 14.73
N HIS A 18 -1.16 2.76 14.88
CA HIS A 18 -0.01 2.51 15.75
C HIS A 18 1.31 2.92 15.06
N TRP A 19 2.30 3.29 15.86
CA TRP A 19 3.64 3.58 15.36
C TRP A 19 4.28 2.31 14.79
N GLY A 20 4.99 2.45 13.67
CA GLY A 20 5.67 1.36 12.98
C GLY A 20 6.99 0.94 13.64
N VAL A 21 7.00 0.70 14.95
CA VAL A 21 8.24 0.45 15.73
C VAL A 21 9.06 -0.70 15.14
N ALA A 22 8.43 -1.84 14.86
CA ALA A 22 9.12 -3.00 14.29
C ALA A 22 9.67 -2.74 12.86
N PRO A 23 8.89 -2.18 11.91
CA PRO A 23 9.44 -1.73 10.63
C PRO A 23 10.61 -0.74 10.76
N GLY A 24 10.49 0.26 11.64
CA GLY A 24 11.55 1.25 11.90
C GLY A 24 12.83 0.63 12.42
N LEU A 25 12.75 -0.24 13.43
CA LEU A 25 13.91 -0.95 13.98
C LEU A 25 14.61 -1.82 12.93
N ARG A 26 13.84 -2.59 12.13
CA ARG A 26 14.41 -3.42 11.06
C ARG A 26 15.15 -2.59 10.02
N ALA A 27 14.58 -1.44 9.63
CA ALA A 27 15.18 -0.53 8.67
C ALA A 27 16.49 0.08 9.22
N ALA A 28 16.50 0.52 10.48
CA ALA A 28 17.71 1.03 11.13
C ALA A 28 18.80 -0.04 11.27
N ILE A 29 18.45 -1.26 11.69
CA ILE A 29 19.42 -2.37 11.83
C ILE A 29 20.03 -2.72 10.47
N ALA A 30 19.22 -2.88 9.42
CA ALA A 30 19.73 -3.19 8.09
C ALA A 30 20.62 -2.06 7.53
N ALA A 31 20.25 -0.79 7.79
CA ALA A 31 21.07 0.37 7.44
C ALA A 31 22.44 0.34 8.12
N VAL A 32 22.49 0.05 9.43
CA VAL A 32 23.75 -0.08 10.17
C VAL A 32 24.59 -1.23 9.62
N LEU A 33 23.99 -2.38 9.33
CA LEU A 33 24.72 -3.53 8.79
C LEU A 33 25.38 -3.21 7.45
N VAL A 34 24.66 -2.55 6.54
CA VAL A 34 25.18 -2.20 5.22
C VAL A 34 26.23 -1.09 5.32
N LEU A 35 25.91 0.06 5.91
CA LEU A 35 26.85 1.18 5.97
C LEU A 35 28.06 0.86 6.86
N GLY A 36 27.87 0.15 7.97
CA GLY A 36 28.95 -0.32 8.83
C GLY A 36 29.87 -1.30 8.10
N GLY A 37 29.31 -2.26 7.36
CA GLY A 37 30.09 -3.17 6.51
C GLY A 37 30.90 -2.42 5.45
N SER A 38 30.31 -1.43 4.78
CA SER A 38 30.99 -0.61 3.77
C SER A 38 32.12 0.23 4.35
N LEU A 39 31.95 0.77 5.56
CA LEU A 39 33.01 1.48 6.27
C LEU A 39 34.18 0.57 6.65
N LEU A 40 33.90 -0.69 7.00
CA LEU A 40 34.95 -1.68 7.33
C LEU A 40 35.75 -2.13 6.10
N VAL A 41 35.10 -2.24 4.94
CA VAL A 41 35.73 -2.65 3.67
C VAL A 41 36.34 -1.46 2.90
N ALA A 42 36.07 -0.23 3.35
CA ALA A 42 36.47 1.02 2.70
C ALA A 42 35.96 1.18 1.25
N ASP A 43 34.84 0.53 0.92
CA ASP A 43 34.15 0.65 -0.38
C ASP A 43 32.78 1.31 -0.19
N LEU A 44 32.81 2.65 -0.24
CA LEU A 44 31.62 3.49 -0.02
C LEU A 44 30.77 3.64 -1.28
N SER A 45 31.34 3.39 -2.47
CA SER A 45 30.65 3.43 -3.74
C SER A 45 29.62 2.31 -3.84
N VAL A 46 30.06 1.06 -3.63
CA VAL A 46 29.18 -0.12 -3.59
C VAL A 46 28.26 -0.05 -2.37
N GLY A 47 28.78 0.45 -1.25
CA GLY A 47 28.04 0.65 -0.01
C GLY A 47 26.82 1.56 -0.13
N GLY A 48 26.95 2.69 -0.82
CA GLY A 48 25.84 3.62 -1.07
C GLY A 48 24.72 2.99 -1.91
N ILE A 49 25.07 2.18 -2.91
CA ILE A 49 24.08 1.48 -3.77
C ILE A 49 23.36 0.39 -2.97
N ALA A 50 24.10 -0.38 -2.16
CA ALA A 50 23.51 -1.36 -1.26
C ALA A 50 22.58 -0.67 -0.24
N TYR A 51 22.98 0.48 0.29
CA TYR A 51 22.13 1.26 1.19
C TYR A 51 20.85 1.74 0.50
N LEU A 52 20.92 2.19 -0.75
CA LEU A 52 19.74 2.53 -1.55
C LEU A 52 18.79 1.32 -1.66
N GLY A 53 19.33 0.11 -1.83
CA GLY A 53 18.57 -1.15 -1.78
C GLY A 53 17.80 -1.34 -0.47
N VAL A 54 18.47 -1.09 0.67
CA VAL A 54 17.83 -1.13 2.00
C VAL A 54 16.74 -0.06 2.11
N ALA A 55 17.04 1.19 1.76
CA ALA A 55 16.11 2.31 1.89
C ALA A 55 14.84 2.11 1.05
N CYS A 56 14.98 1.65 -0.19
CA CYS A 56 13.85 1.34 -1.06
C CYS A 56 13.06 0.12 -0.55
N ALA A 57 13.74 -0.94 -0.10
CA ALA A 57 13.07 -2.12 0.45
C ALA A 57 12.28 -1.80 1.74
N ALA A 58 12.75 -0.84 2.56
CA ALA A 58 12.05 -0.40 3.77
C ALA A 58 10.68 0.22 3.45
N ALA A 59 10.53 0.81 2.25
CA ALA A 59 9.25 1.29 1.75
C ALA A 59 8.24 0.15 1.43
N PHE A 60 8.61 -1.12 1.58
CA PHE A 60 7.76 -2.26 1.28
C PHE A 60 7.64 -3.27 2.44
N ILE A 61 8.23 -2.95 3.60
CA ILE A 61 8.12 -3.75 4.81
C ILE A 61 7.00 -3.19 5.67
N GLY A 62 5.81 -3.78 5.54
CA GLY A 62 4.67 -3.54 6.42
C GLY A 62 4.68 -4.43 7.66
N THR A 63 3.62 -4.33 8.45
CA THR A 63 3.32 -5.20 9.60
C THR A 63 2.79 -6.58 9.21
N GLY A 64 2.47 -6.80 7.93
CA GLY A 64 1.90 -8.05 7.41
C GLY A 64 2.84 -9.26 7.39
N ASP A 65 2.34 -10.42 6.95
CA ASP A 65 3.01 -11.73 6.99
C ASP A 65 4.39 -11.75 6.30
N TYR A 66 5.27 -12.67 6.74
CA TYR A 66 6.61 -12.84 6.19
C TYR A 66 6.60 -13.12 4.67
N ARG A 67 5.58 -13.84 4.18
CA ARG A 67 5.40 -14.09 2.75
C ARG A 67 5.10 -12.82 1.97
N ALA A 68 4.27 -11.94 2.53
CA ALA A 68 4.00 -10.64 1.93
C ALA A 68 5.30 -9.82 1.86
N ARG A 69 6.11 -9.83 2.92
CA ARG A 69 7.42 -9.17 2.92
C ARG A 69 8.34 -9.73 1.83
N VAL A 70 8.44 -11.06 1.69
CA VAL A 70 9.22 -11.71 0.62
C VAL A 70 8.73 -11.30 -0.76
N VAL A 71 7.41 -11.30 -0.99
CA VAL A 71 6.83 -10.94 -2.30
C VAL A 71 7.04 -9.46 -2.60
N HIS A 72 6.78 -8.56 -1.66
CA HIS A 72 6.91 -7.12 -1.88
C HIS A 72 8.37 -6.69 -2.03
N VAL A 73 9.27 -7.16 -1.16
CA VAL A 73 10.71 -6.86 -1.27
C VAL A 73 11.32 -7.54 -2.49
N GLY A 74 10.91 -8.77 -2.82
CA GLY A 74 11.35 -9.44 -4.04
C GLY A 74 10.89 -8.72 -5.31
N ALA A 75 9.61 -8.33 -5.38
CA ALA A 75 9.05 -7.60 -6.52
C ALA A 75 9.73 -6.23 -6.69
N GLN A 76 9.98 -5.50 -5.60
CA GLN A 76 10.68 -4.22 -5.64
C GLN A 76 12.12 -4.38 -6.17
N ALA A 77 12.84 -5.41 -5.70
CA ALA A 77 14.21 -5.67 -6.10
C ALA A 77 14.31 -6.06 -7.58
N LEU A 78 13.39 -6.91 -8.06
CA LEU A 78 13.30 -7.27 -9.47
C LEU A 78 12.96 -6.06 -10.35
N GLY A 79 12.02 -5.23 -9.92
CA GLY A 79 11.65 -3.99 -10.60
C GLY A 79 12.83 -3.04 -10.73
N ALA A 80 13.47 -2.70 -9.60
CA ALA A 80 14.68 -1.87 -9.57
C ALA A 80 15.80 -2.45 -10.44
N GLY A 81 16.11 -3.74 -10.29
CA GLY A 81 17.17 -4.39 -11.06
C GLY A 81 16.90 -4.35 -12.57
N SER A 82 15.68 -4.62 -12.99
CA SER A 82 15.29 -4.52 -14.42
C SER A 82 15.41 -3.08 -14.93
N GLY A 83 14.97 -2.10 -14.14
CA GLY A 83 15.13 -0.68 -14.47
C GLY A 83 16.60 -0.29 -14.60
N MET A 84 17.43 -0.68 -13.62
CA MET A 84 18.87 -0.40 -13.59
C MET A 84 19.60 -1.00 -14.80
N VAL A 85 19.27 -2.24 -15.18
CA VAL A 85 19.83 -2.89 -16.39
C VAL A 85 19.45 -2.10 -17.63
N VAL A 86 18.17 -1.72 -17.79
CA VAL A 86 17.74 -0.90 -18.94
C VAL A 86 18.51 0.43 -18.95
N GLY A 87 18.58 1.14 -17.82
CA GLY A 87 19.25 2.44 -17.76
C GLY A 87 20.75 2.39 -18.04
N ALA A 88 21.42 1.29 -17.65
CA ALA A 88 22.85 1.09 -17.88
C ALA A 88 23.19 0.73 -19.34
N LEU A 89 22.26 0.09 -20.06
CA LEU A 89 22.45 -0.33 -21.45
C LEU A 89 22.05 0.73 -22.48
N VAL A 90 21.40 1.82 -22.03
CA VAL A 90 20.88 2.87 -22.92
C VAL A 90 22.00 3.83 -23.34
N PRO A 91 22.10 4.18 -24.65
CA PRO A 91 23.09 5.14 -25.14
C PRO A 91 22.98 6.52 -24.50
N ASP A 92 24.11 7.23 -24.42
CA ASP A 92 24.31 8.50 -23.71
C ASP A 92 23.60 9.69 -24.34
N SER A 93 23.00 9.51 -25.51
CA SER A 93 22.27 10.58 -26.16
C SER A 93 20.96 10.86 -25.43
N ALA A 94 20.68 12.14 -25.19
CA ALA A 94 19.43 12.63 -24.62
C ALA A 94 18.15 11.94 -25.16
N PRO A 95 17.96 11.75 -26.49
CA PRO A 95 16.74 11.10 -27.00
C PRO A 95 16.60 9.65 -26.52
N TRP A 96 17.67 8.87 -26.46
CA TRP A 96 17.64 7.49 -25.98
C TRP A 96 17.36 7.40 -24.48
N VAL A 97 17.95 8.29 -23.68
CA VAL A 97 17.71 8.38 -22.23
C VAL A 97 16.23 8.68 -21.94
N ILE A 98 15.67 9.69 -22.63
CA ILE A 98 14.25 10.05 -22.48
C ILE A 98 13.34 8.93 -22.98
N ALA A 99 13.62 8.35 -24.15
CA ALA A 99 12.81 7.27 -24.71
C ALA A 99 12.75 6.04 -23.79
N ALA A 100 13.89 5.63 -23.23
CA ALA A 100 13.95 4.51 -22.29
C ALA A 100 13.15 4.81 -21.01
N ALA A 101 13.26 6.03 -20.47
CA ALA A 101 12.51 6.44 -19.29
C ALA A 101 10.99 6.44 -19.54
N VAL A 102 10.55 6.92 -20.72
CA VAL A 102 9.15 6.87 -21.16
C VAL A 102 8.67 5.41 -21.27
N VAL A 103 9.39 4.56 -22.00
CA VAL A 103 9.00 3.16 -22.21
C VAL A 103 8.91 2.40 -20.88
N VAL A 104 9.92 2.54 -20.01
CA VAL A 104 9.90 1.94 -18.67
C VAL A 104 8.72 2.49 -17.86
N GLY A 105 8.45 3.79 -17.91
CA GLY A 105 7.29 4.40 -17.24
C GLY A 105 5.95 3.86 -17.75
N VAL A 106 5.80 3.63 -19.06
CA VAL A 106 4.59 3.03 -19.64
C VAL A 106 4.39 1.61 -19.14
N VAL A 107 5.42 0.77 -19.27
CA VAL A 107 5.36 -0.63 -18.83
C VAL A 107 5.12 -0.71 -17.33
N ALA A 108 5.80 0.13 -16.55
CA ALA A 108 5.62 0.23 -15.10
C ALA A 108 4.17 0.61 -14.76
N GLY A 109 3.59 1.62 -15.40
CA GLY A 109 2.20 2.01 -15.12
C GLY A 109 1.17 0.94 -15.46
N MET A 110 1.39 0.19 -16.54
CA MET A 110 0.55 -0.95 -16.91
C MET A 110 0.65 -2.10 -15.90
N VAL A 111 1.88 -2.50 -15.54
CA VAL A 111 2.14 -3.57 -14.57
C VAL A 111 1.64 -3.18 -13.18
N GLY A 112 1.77 -1.91 -12.81
CA GLY A 112 1.33 -1.39 -11.52
C GLY A 112 -0.16 -1.57 -11.24
N CYS A 113 -0.99 -1.81 -12.25
CA CYS A 113 -2.43 -2.04 -12.11
C CYS A 113 -2.81 -3.48 -11.70
N VAL A 114 -1.85 -4.42 -11.69
CA VAL A 114 -2.12 -5.84 -11.40
C VAL A 114 -2.32 -6.11 -9.91
N GLY A 115 -1.67 -5.32 -9.05
CA GLY A 115 -1.73 -5.48 -7.59
C GLY A 115 -0.57 -4.81 -6.85
N PRO A 116 -0.58 -4.85 -5.50
CA PRO A 116 0.31 -4.00 -4.70
C PRO A 116 1.82 -4.31 -4.87
N ALA A 117 2.21 -5.58 -5.03
CA ALA A 117 3.63 -5.92 -5.24
C ALA A 117 4.11 -5.49 -6.63
N SER A 118 3.26 -5.60 -7.66
CA SER A 118 3.55 -5.08 -9.00
C SER A 118 3.59 -3.56 -9.05
N THR A 119 2.79 -2.85 -8.26
CA THR A 119 2.93 -1.39 -8.09
C THR A 119 4.29 -1.03 -7.49
N GLY A 120 4.74 -1.79 -6.49
CA GLY A 120 6.08 -1.63 -5.93
C GLY A 120 7.20 -1.88 -6.95
N ALA A 121 7.10 -2.97 -7.71
CA ALA A 121 8.04 -3.27 -8.80
C ALA A 121 8.07 -2.18 -9.87
N ALA A 122 6.90 -1.69 -10.28
CA ALA A 122 6.74 -0.64 -11.28
C ALA A 122 7.41 0.68 -10.86
N VAL A 123 7.11 1.16 -9.65
CA VAL A 123 7.73 2.38 -9.10
C VAL A 123 9.25 2.22 -9.03
N MET A 124 9.73 1.04 -8.62
CA MET A 124 11.15 0.79 -8.46
C MET A 124 11.87 0.60 -9.80
N ALA A 125 11.20 0.10 -10.84
CA ALA A 125 11.75 0.09 -12.19
C ALA A 125 12.01 1.50 -12.73
N VAL A 126 11.09 2.44 -12.51
CA VAL A 126 11.26 3.86 -12.87
C VAL A 126 12.43 4.51 -12.11
N ILE A 127 12.57 4.20 -10.83
CA ILE A 127 13.69 4.69 -10.02
C ILE A 127 15.00 4.07 -10.48
N GLY A 128 15.01 2.77 -10.74
CA GLY A 128 16.19 2.02 -11.19
C GLY A 128 16.73 2.51 -12.53
N VAL A 129 15.87 2.74 -13.52
CA VAL A 129 16.29 3.28 -14.84
C VAL A 129 16.90 4.66 -14.69
N SER A 130 16.28 5.53 -13.90
CA SER A 130 16.79 6.89 -13.66
C SER A 130 18.14 6.84 -12.94
N TYR A 131 18.28 5.94 -11.95
CA TYR A 131 19.50 5.83 -11.16
C TYR A 131 20.72 5.46 -12.02
N THR A 132 20.63 4.49 -12.93
CA THR A 132 21.78 4.10 -13.77
C THR A 132 22.00 4.98 -14.99
N GLN A 133 20.94 5.62 -15.52
CA GLN A 133 21.07 6.62 -16.60
C GLN A 133 21.91 7.83 -16.20
N PHE A 134 21.69 8.30 -14.96
CA PHE A 134 22.30 9.52 -14.42
C PHE A 134 23.50 9.22 -13.52
N GLY A 135 23.48 8.09 -12.83
CA GLY A 135 24.54 7.68 -11.91
C GLY A 135 25.78 7.10 -12.58
N ARG A 136 25.76 6.77 -13.87
CA ARG A 136 26.84 6.14 -14.70
C ARG A 136 28.15 5.96 -13.94
N LEU A 137 28.15 4.96 -13.07
CA LEU A 137 29.28 4.67 -12.22
C LEU A 137 30.36 4.04 -13.11
N PRO A 138 31.66 4.26 -12.84
CA PRO A 138 32.76 3.70 -13.62
C PRO A 138 32.91 2.17 -13.53
N MET A 139 31.82 1.48 -13.14
CA MET A 139 31.73 0.07 -12.84
C MET A 139 30.87 -0.66 -13.89
N PRO A 140 31.05 -1.98 -14.06
CA PRO A 140 30.21 -2.80 -14.93
C PRO A 140 28.72 -2.68 -14.57
N TRP A 141 27.85 -2.77 -15.58
CA TRP A 141 26.39 -2.61 -15.43
C TRP A 141 25.75 -3.55 -14.38
N TRP A 142 26.35 -4.71 -14.11
CA TRP A 142 25.83 -5.70 -13.17
C TRP A 142 26.15 -5.38 -11.71
N GLU A 143 27.19 -4.59 -11.45
CA GLU A 143 27.68 -4.34 -10.11
C GLU A 143 26.72 -3.46 -9.28
N PRO A 144 26.12 -2.37 -9.81
CA PRO A 144 25.07 -1.62 -9.11
C PRO A 144 23.82 -2.47 -8.86
N VAL A 145 23.47 -3.34 -9.81
CA VAL A 145 22.31 -4.23 -9.70
C VAL A 145 22.52 -5.24 -8.57
N ALA A 146 23.72 -5.84 -8.51
CA ALA A 146 24.09 -6.77 -7.45
C ALA A 146 24.13 -6.09 -6.09
N ALA A 147 24.74 -4.91 -5.98
CA ALA A 147 24.81 -4.14 -4.73
C ALA A 147 23.41 -3.80 -4.20
N TYR A 148 22.53 -3.29 -5.07
CA TYR A 148 21.14 -2.99 -4.71
C TYR A 148 20.38 -4.24 -4.23
N ALA A 149 20.58 -5.37 -4.93
CA ALA A 149 19.97 -6.64 -4.56
C ALA A 149 20.47 -7.16 -3.21
N VAL A 150 21.77 -7.03 -2.92
CA VAL A 150 22.36 -7.37 -1.62
C VAL A 150 21.73 -6.54 -0.50
N GLY A 151 21.62 -5.21 -0.67
CA GLY A 151 20.95 -4.35 0.30
C GLY A 151 19.50 -4.75 0.57
N SER A 152 18.74 -5.00 -0.50
CA SER A 152 17.36 -5.49 -0.40
C SER A 152 17.27 -6.84 0.33
N ALA A 153 18.22 -7.74 0.06
CA ALA A 153 18.31 -9.05 0.70
C ALA A 153 18.69 -8.96 2.19
N VAL A 154 19.60 -8.05 2.57
CA VAL A 154 19.95 -7.81 3.99
C VAL A 154 18.72 -7.37 4.78
N LEU A 155 17.98 -6.38 4.27
CA LEU A 155 16.76 -5.93 4.95
C LEU A 155 15.70 -7.05 4.99
N LEU A 156 15.54 -7.81 3.91
CA LEU A 156 14.64 -8.95 3.90
C LEU A 156 15.06 -9.97 4.98
N ALA A 157 16.33 -10.34 5.07
CA ALA A 157 16.85 -11.25 6.08
C ALA A 157 16.55 -10.76 7.50
N VAL A 158 16.87 -9.50 7.82
CA VAL A 158 16.55 -8.85 9.11
C VAL A 158 15.04 -8.92 9.39
N SER A 159 14.20 -8.71 8.37
CA SER A 159 12.73 -8.77 8.51
C SER A 159 12.16 -10.19 8.68
N LEU A 160 12.97 -11.21 8.37
CA LEU A 160 12.59 -12.63 8.46
C LEU A 160 13.10 -13.31 9.74
N VAL A 161 14.04 -12.72 10.48
CA VAL A 161 14.57 -13.30 11.74
C VAL A 161 13.45 -13.70 12.71
N GLY A 162 12.45 -12.82 12.93
CA GLY A 162 11.29 -13.13 13.77
C GLY A 162 10.28 -14.12 13.15
N ALA A 163 10.27 -14.22 11.81
CA ALA A 163 9.39 -15.16 11.10
C ALA A 163 9.91 -16.60 11.11
N LEU A 164 11.22 -16.80 11.29
CA LEU A 164 11.82 -18.13 11.46
C LEU A 164 11.30 -18.82 12.73
N HIS A 165 11.00 -18.03 13.77
CA HIS A 165 10.45 -18.56 15.03
C HIS A 165 8.93 -18.73 14.97
N HIS A 166 8.19 -17.88 14.23
CA HIS A 166 6.73 -17.81 14.28
C HIS A 166 6.07 -17.68 12.89
N ARG A 167 6.33 -18.67 12.02
CA ARG A 167 5.97 -18.68 10.58
C ARG A 167 4.46 -18.54 10.26
N SER A 168 3.56 -18.74 11.24
CA SER A 168 2.10 -18.70 11.05
C SER A 168 1.34 -17.87 12.08
N ARG A 169 2.00 -17.34 13.14
CA ARG A 169 1.29 -16.72 14.28
C ARG A 169 0.44 -15.52 13.87
N TYR A 170 0.96 -14.61 13.05
CA TYR A 170 0.18 -13.44 12.59
C TYR A 170 -1.17 -13.82 11.96
N ARG A 171 -1.18 -14.86 11.10
CA ARG A 171 -2.40 -15.30 10.41
C ARG A 171 -3.37 -16.00 11.34
N LEU A 172 -2.84 -16.82 12.24
CA LEU A 172 -3.62 -17.50 13.27
C LEU A 172 -4.21 -16.50 14.26
N ASP A 173 -3.42 -15.52 14.70
CA ASP A 173 -3.84 -14.45 15.60
C ASP A 173 -4.93 -13.57 14.98
N ALA A 174 -4.80 -13.24 13.69
CA ALA A 174 -5.80 -12.44 12.99
C ALA A 174 -7.15 -13.18 12.88
N VAL A 175 -7.15 -14.47 12.50
CA VAL A 175 -8.36 -15.28 12.45
C VAL A 175 -8.95 -15.50 13.85
N ALA A 176 -8.11 -15.78 14.86
CA ALA A 176 -8.53 -15.96 16.23
C ALA A 176 -9.11 -14.66 16.85
N ALA A 177 -8.58 -13.49 16.47
CA ALA A 177 -9.09 -12.20 16.94
C ALA A 177 -10.55 -11.94 16.52
N VAL A 178 -11.00 -12.53 15.41
CA VAL A 178 -12.41 -12.43 14.97
C VAL A 178 -13.33 -13.22 15.89
N LEU A 179 -12.90 -14.41 16.34
CA LEU A 179 -13.63 -15.21 17.31
C LEU A 179 -13.72 -14.49 18.67
N ASP A 180 -12.62 -13.90 19.13
CA ASP A 180 -12.63 -13.12 20.37
C ASP A 180 -13.50 -11.87 20.26
N ALA A 181 -13.41 -11.13 19.16
CA ALA A 181 -14.23 -9.94 18.94
C ALA A 181 -15.73 -10.29 18.81
N ALA A 182 -16.06 -11.45 18.24
CA ALA A 182 -17.42 -11.95 18.16
C ALA A 182 -17.96 -12.32 19.54
N ALA A 183 -17.14 -12.96 20.38
CA ALA A 183 -17.49 -13.27 21.76
C ALA A 183 -17.65 -12.00 22.62
N ASP A 184 -16.76 -11.02 22.49
CA ASP A 184 -16.84 -9.74 23.18
C ASP A 184 -18.09 -8.94 22.80
N LEU A 185 -18.49 -8.99 21.53
CA LEU A 185 -19.70 -8.33 21.04
C LEU A 185 -20.96 -8.91 21.70
N LEU A 186 -21.00 -10.21 21.97
CA LEU A 186 -22.11 -10.86 22.67
C LEU A 186 -22.16 -10.51 24.16
N ASP A 187 -21.00 -10.52 24.83
CA ASP A 187 -20.94 -10.21 26.27
C ASP A 187 -21.27 -8.74 26.55
N HIS A 188 -20.80 -7.84 25.68
CA HIS A 188 -20.90 -6.38 25.87
C HIS A 188 -21.28 -5.67 24.55
N PRO A 189 -22.55 -5.78 24.12
CA PRO A 189 -23.01 -5.18 22.86
C PRO A 189 -22.88 -3.65 22.90
N SER A 190 -22.03 -3.12 22.03
CA SER A 190 -21.74 -1.68 21.92
C SER A 190 -21.29 -1.33 20.49
N ASP A 191 -21.39 -0.06 20.12
CA ASP A 191 -20.85 0.43 18.83
C ASP A 191 -19.34 0.16 18.72
N ASP A 192 -18.60 0.29 19.82
CA ASP A 192 -17.16 -0.01 19.87
C ASP A 192 -16.87 -1.50 19.64
N ALA A 193 -17.64 -2.40 20.25
CA ALA A 193 -17.50 -3.85 20.02
C ALA A 193 -17.83 -4.23 18.57
N ARG A 194 -18.87 -3.62 17.97
CA ARG A 194 -19.18 -3.79 16.54
C ARG A 194 -18.02 -3.32 15.65
N HIS A 195 -17.46 -2.15 15.95
CA HIS A 195 -16.30 -1.63 15.24
C HIS A 195 -15.07 -2.53 15.38
N ARG A 196 -14.78 -3.04 16.58
CA ARG A 196 -13.68 -3.99 16.82
C ARG A 196 -13.85 -5.29 16.03
N LEU A 197 -15.05 -5.86 15.97
CA LEU A 197 -15.35 -7.04 15.15
C LEU A 197 -15.14 -6.79 13.65
N ALA A 198 -15.56 -5.63 13.16
CA ALA A 198 -15.34 -5.23 11.77
C ALA A 198 -13.84 -5.09 11.46
N LEU A 199 -13.07 -4.44 12.34
CA LEU A 199 -11.61 -4.30 12.20
C LEU A 199 -10.89 -5.66 12.24
N ALA A 200 -11.27 -6.53 13.19
CA ALA A 200 -10.71 -7.87 13.28
C ALA A 200 -11.02 -8.69 12.01
N SER A 201 -12.24 -8.60 11.50
CA SER A 201 -12.67 -9.29 10.28
C SER A 201 -11.93 -8.78 9.05
N ALA A 202 -11.70 -7.47 8.95
CA ALA A 202 -10.89 -6.87 7.89
C ALA A 202 -9.41 -7.32 7.97
N ALA A 203 -8.82 -7.31 9.17
CA ALA A 203 -7.45 -7.76 9.39
C ALA A 203 -7.26 -9.25 9.09
N ALA A 204 -8.21 -10.10 9.53
CA ALA A 204 -8.22 -11.52 9.22
C ALA A 204 -8.39 -11.79 7.73
N ARG A 205 -9.27 -11.05 7.05
CA ARG A 205 -9.42 -11.12 5.60
C ARG A 205 -8.13 -10.76 4.87
N ASP A 206 -7.45 -9.69 5.27
CA ASP A 206 -6.16 -9.31 4.68
C ASP A 206 -5.08 -10.37 4.95
N ALA A 207 -5.08 -10.95 6.15
CA ALA A 207 -4.14 -12.00 6.55
C ALA A 207 -4.37 -13.34 5.83
N VAL A 208 -5.63 -13.69 5.55
CA VAL A 208 -6.04 -14.95 4.91
C VAL A 208 -6.07 -14.81 3.38
N LEU A 209 -6.85 -13.84 2.88
CA LEU A 209 -7.07 -13.63 1.44
C LEU A 209 -5.90 -12.88 0.79
N GLY A 210 -5.33 -11.85 1.42
CA GLY A 210 -4.14 -11.09 1.00
C GLY A 210 -3.70 -11.24 -0.47
N TYR A 211 -2.43 -11.58 -0.72
CA TYR A 211 -1.89 -11.78 -2.08
C TYR A 211 -2.32 -13.12 -2.73
N ARG A 212 -3.31 -13.82 -2.18
CA ARG A 212 -3.80 -15.13 -2.65
C ARG A 212 -5.22 -15.02 -3.17
N GLY A 213 -5.38 -15.10 -4.49
CA GLY A 213 -6.69 -15.33 -5.11
C GLY A 213 -7.26 -16.76 -4.97
N ASN A 214 -6.85 -17.55 -3.96
CA ASN A 214 -7.51 -18.78 -3.48
C ASN A 214 -6.70 -19.36 -2.31
N VAL A 215 -7.39 -19.81 -1.25
CA VAL A 215 -6.80 -20.29 0.00
C VAL A 215 -7.38 -21.64 0.41
N ASP A 216 -7.64 -22.57 -0.50
CA ASP A 216 -8.16 -23.87 -0.06
C ASP A 216 -7.15 -24.58 0.89
N GLY A 217 -7.54 -24.80 2.16
CA GLY A 217 -6.72 -25.43 3.19
C GLY A 217 -7.14 -25.13 4.65
N PRO A 218 -6.42 -25.68 5.66
CA PRO A 218 -6.85 -25.65 7.07
C PRO A 218 -7.08 -24.25 7.67
N LEU A 219 -6.34 -23.24 7.20
CA LEU A 219 -6.51 -21.85 7.63
C LEU A 219 -7.78 -21.22 7.08
N ASP A 220 -8.22 -21.61 5.89
CA ASP A 220 -9.44 -21.09 5.28
C ASP A 220 -10.69 -21.73 5.89
N ALA A 221 -10.60 -23.00 6.28
CA ALA A 221 -11.62 -23.60 7.14
C ALA A 221 -11.74 -22.87 8.49
N ALA A 222 -10.61 -22.52 9.12
CA ALA A 222 -10.62 -21.73 10.34
C ALA A 222 -11.14 -20.29 10.11
N TRP A 223 -10.84 -19.70 8.96
CA TRP A 223 -11.39 -18.41 8.56
C TRP A 223 -12.91 -18.48 8.34
N ALA A 224 -13.41 -19.50 7.64
CA ALA A 224 -14.83 -19.73 7.44
C ALA A 224 -15.56 -19.92 8.79
N GLU A 225 -14.96 -20.66 9.72
CA GLU A 225 -15.45 -20.81 11.09
C GLU A 225 -15.52 -19.45 11.79
N ALA A 226 -14.43 -18.66 11.78
CA ALA A 226 -14.41 -17.33 12.39
C ALA A 226 -15.44 -16.36 11.76
N ARG A 227 -15.63 -16.41 10.45
CA ARG A 227 -16.68 -15.64 9.77
C ARG A 227 -18.08 -16.06 10.18
N SER A 228 -18.33 -17.36 10.33
CA SER A 228 -19.64 -17.84 10.80
C SER A 228 -19.94 -17.38 12.23
N ALA A 229 -18.93 -17.33 13.10
CA ALA A 229 -19.07 -16.81 14.45
C ALA A 229 -19.33 -15.29 14.46
N ALA A 230 -18.60 -14.53 13.64
CA ALA A 230 -18.84 -13.09 13.48
C ALA A 230 -20.27 -12.79 12.99
N ALA A 231 -20.76 -13.55 12.01
CA ALA A 231 -22.13 -13.44 11.52
C ALA A 231 -23.15 -13.79 12.61
N ALA A 232 -22.94 -14.88 13.35
CA ALA A 232 -23.82 -15.29 14.44
C ALA A 232 -23.86 -14.28 15.61
N ALA A 233 -22.72 -13.66 15.95
CA ALA A 233 -22.66 -12.61 16.95
C ALA A 233 -23.44 -11.36 16.52
N ALA A 234 -23.26 -10.94 15.26
CA ALA A 234 -24.02 -9.83 14.70
C ALA A 234 -25.53 -10.12 14.67
N GLN A 235 -25.94 -11.35 14.31
CA GLN A 235 -27.32 -11.82 14.34
C GLN A 235 -27.95 -11.70 15.72
N ALA A 236 -27.29 -12.26 16.74
CA ALA A 236 -27.81 -12.29 18.10
C ALA A 236 -28.01 -10.87 18.67
N VAL A 237 -27.06 -9.96 18.42
CA VAL A 237 -27.18 -8.56 18.84
C VAL A 237 -28.29 -7.82 18.09
N ALA A 238 -28.42 -8.03 16.77
CA ALA A 238 -29.46 -7.39 15.96
C ALA A 238 -30.87 -7.87 16.32
N ALA A 239 -31.06 -9.18 16.49
CA ALA A 239 -32.35 -9.78 16.81
C ALA A 239 -32.72 -9.67 18.30
N SER A 240 -31.88 -9.03 19.14
CA SER A 240 -31.97 -9.07 20.61
C SER A 240 -32.21 -10.50 21.14
N SER A 241 -31.64 -11.49 20.46
CA SER A 241 -31.97 -12.90 20.59
C SER A 241 -30.87 -13.64 21.34
N THR A 242 -31.25 -14.50 22.27
CA THR A 242 -30.35 -15.45 22.96
C THR A 242 -30.15 -16.72 22.12
N ALA A 243 -29.87 -16.57 20.82
CA ALA A 243 -29.49 -17.71 19.98
C ALA A 243 -28.34 -18.49 20.65
N PRO A 244 -28.17 -19.82 20.40
CA PRO A 244 -27.16 -20.62 21.06
C PRO A 244 -25.77 -20.33 20.50
N ALA A 245 -25.28 -19.12 20.75
CA ALA A 245 -23.88 -18.76 20.62
C ALA A 245 -23.20 -19.07 21.96
N ASP A 246 -22.05 -19.72 21.91
CA ASP A 246 -21.23 -20.02 23.08
C ASP A 246 -19.94 -19.19 23.00
N PRO A 247 -19.91 -17.98 23.60
CA PRO A 247 -18.73 -17.12 23.63
C PRO A 247 -17.50 -17.83 24.23
N ALA A 248 -17.70 -18.75 25.19
CA ALA A 248 -16.61 -19.49 25.80
C ALA A 248 -16.01 -20.50 24.82
N ALA A 249 -16.83 -21.19 24.03
CA ALA A 249 -16.36 -22.07 22.96
C ALA A 249 -15.60 -21.31 21.86
N TRP A 250 -16.03 -20.10 21.48
CA TRP A 250 -15.30 -19.29 20.50
C TRP A 250 -13.94 -18.81 21.01
N ARG A 251 -13.84 -18.41 22.29
CA ARG A 251 -12.56 -18.05 22.91
C ARG A 251 -11.63 -19.27 23.04
N ALA A 252 -12.17 -20.43 23.42
CA ALA A 252 -11.41 -21.69 23.44
C ALA A 252 -10.93 -22.10 22.03
N ARG A 253 -11.75 -21.85 21.01
CA ARG A 253 -11.36 -22.07 19.61
C ARG A 253 -10.28 -21.09 19.16
N ALA A 254 -10.38 -19.82 19.57
CA ALA A 254 -9.39 -18.78 19.29
C ALA A 254 -8.03 -19.15 19.88
N THR A 255 -7.98 -19.64 21.13
CA THR A 255 -6.74 -20.12 21.76
C THR A 255 -6.16 -21.34 21.05
N ALA A 256 -6.99 -22.31 20.64
CA ALA A 256 -6.56 -23.47 19.85
C ALA A 256 -5.97 -23.06 18.48
N ILE A 257 -6.60 -22.12 17.78
CA ILE A 257 -6.08 -21.58 16.50
C ILE A 257 -4.72 -20.91 16.72
N ARG A 258 -4.55 -20.12 17.79
CA ARG A 258 -3.25 -19.51 18.16
C ARG A 258 -2.17 -20.54 18.48
N ALA A 259 -2.54 -21.68 19.06
CA ALA A 259 -1.66 -22.82 19.29
C ALA A 259 -1.28 -23.57 18.00
N GLY A 260 -1.95 -23.29 16.87
CA GLY A 260 -1.71 -23.91 15.58
C GLY A 260 -2.62 -25.10 15.26
N GLU A 261 -3.64 -25.34 16.09
CA GLU A 261 -4.59 -26.45 15.92
C GLU A 261 -5.65 -26.09 14.87
N LEU A 262 -5.35 -26.36 13.61
CA LEU A 262 -6.26 -26.18 12.49
C LEU A 262 -6.96 -27.51 12.14
N ARG A 263 -8.26 -27.47 11.85
CA ARG A 263 -8.99 -28.64 11.34
C ARG A 263 -8.52 -28.98 9.93
N GLU A 264 -8.44 -30.27 9.61
CA GLU A 264 -8.12 -30.73 8.27
C GLU A 264 -9.18 -30.25 7.27
N ALA A 265 -8.72 -29.77 6.11
CA ALA A 265 -9.59 -29.30 5.03
C ALA A 265 -8.99 -29.71 3.68
N PRO A 266 -9.83 -30.07 2.68
CA PRO A 266 -9.36 -30.42 1.35
C PRO A 266 -8.52 -29.31 0.72
N VAL A 267 -7.36 -29.66 0.17
CA VAL A 267 -6.52 -28.72 -0.60
C VAL A 267 -7.04 -28.68 -2.03
N GLY A 268 -7.59 -27.53 -2.43
CA GLY A 268 -8.08 -27.28 -3.78
C GLY A 268 -6.96 -27.31 -4.84
N PRO A 269 -7.29 -27.52 -6.12
CA PRO A 269 -6.31 -27.71 -7.18
C PRO A 269 -5.46 -26.45 -7.47
N PRO A 270 -4.18 -26.60 -7.85
CA PRO A 270 -3.29 -25.47 -8.14
C PRO A 270 -3.67 -24.77 -9.45
N ARG A 271 -3.96 -23.46 -9.39
CA ARG A 271 -4.43 -22.70 -10.56
C ARG A 271 -3.31 -22.10 -11.41
N ARG A 272 -3.18 -22.62 -12.64
CA ARG A 272 -2.32 -22.16 -13.74
C ARG A 272 -2.83 -20.90 -14.48
N GLY A 273 -3.91 -20.24 -13.99
CA GLY A 273 -4.58 -19.12 -14.68
C GLY A 273 -4.11 -17.70 -14.32
N ARG A 274 -3.23 -17.54 -13.32
CA ARG A 274 -2.87 -16.21 -12.76
C ARG A 274 -2.16 -15.30 -13.75
N VAL A 275 -1.23 -15.85 -14.54
CA VAL A 275 -0.47 -15.06 -15.53
C VAL A 275 -1.41 -14.50 -16.60
N ARG A 276 -2.38 -15.30 -17.07
CA ARG A 276 -3.38 -14.84 -18.05
C ARG A 276 -4.35 -13.80 -17.48
N ALA A 277 -4.69 -13.89 -16.19
CA ALA A 277 -5.52 -12.86 -15.54
C ALA A 277 -4.74 -11.56 -15.35
N ALA A 278 -3.51 -11.62 -14.81
CA ALA A 278 -2.63 -10.48 -14.65
C ALA A 278 -2.32 -9.78 -15.98
N LEU A 279 -2.04 -10.56 -17.04
CA LEU A 279 -1.78 -10.01 -18.37
C LEU A 279 -3.02 -9.29 -18.94
N ARG A 280 -4.22 -9.85 -18.76
CA ARG A 280 -5.47 -9.18 -19.17
C ARG A 280 -5.69 -7.87 -18.43
N THR A 281 -5.39 -7.82 -17.13
CA THR A 281 -5.46 -6.57 -16.35
C THR A 281 -4.44 -5.55 -16.82
N ALA A 282 -3.18 -5.94 -17.02
CA ALA A 282 -2.11 -5.05 -17.45
C ALA A 282 -2.28 -4.51 -18.88
N LEU A 283 -2.94 -5.27 -19.76
CA LEU A 283 -3.26 -4.86 -21.13
C LEU A 283 -4.64 -4.21 -21.26
N GLY A 284 -5.35 -3.98 -20.14
CA GLY A 284 -6.63 -3.29 -20.14
C GLY A 284 -6.48 -1.83 -20.55
N ARG A 285 -7.57 -1.24 -21.06
CA ARG A 285 -7.60 0.18 -21.47
C ARG A 285 -7.17 1.12 -20.35
N ASP A 286 -7.61 0.87 -19.12
CA ASP A 286 -7.24 1.66 -17.95
C ASP A 286 -5.74 1.54 -17.61
N ALA A 287 -5.18 0.35 -17.73
CA ALA A 287 -3.76 0.11 -17.50
C ALA A 287 -2.89 0.77 -18.58
N LEU A 288 -3.32 0.75 -19.85
CA LEU A 288 -2.64 1.47 -20.94
C LEU A 288 -2.64 2.99 -20.71
N TRP A 289 -3.76 3.57 -20.28
CA TRP A 289 -3.83 4.99 -19.94
C TRP A 289 -2.93 5.35 -18.75
N MET A 290 -2.95 4.53 -17.71
CA MET A 290 -2.08 4.69 -16.55
C MET A 290 -0.60 4.60 -16.96
N GLY A 291 -0.27 3.64 -17.83
CA GLY A 291 1.03 3.50 -18.46
C GLY A 291 1.44 4.78 -19.19
N ALA A 292 0.66 5.22 -20.18
CA ALA A 292 0.95 6.42 -20.96
C ALA A 292 1.20 7.65 -20.08
N ARG A 293 0.41 7.84 -19.02
CA ARG A 293 0.59 8.90 -18.04
C ARG A 293 1.93 8.78 -17.32
N ILE A 294 2.23 7.65 -16.71
CA ILE A 294 3.47 7.46 -15.95
C ILE A 294 4.67 7.61 -16.87
N GLY A 295 4.60 7.04 -18.09
CA GLY A 295 5.60 7.23 -19.14
C GLY A 295 5.84 8.70 -19.46
N LEU A 296 4.79 9.49 -19.68
CA LEU A 296 4.91 10.92 -19.97
C LEU A 296 5.51 11.70 -18.79
N CYS A 297 5.06 11.42 -17.55
CA CYS A 297 5.57 12.11 -16.35
C CYS A 297 7.05 11.82 -16.15
N VAL A 298 7.44 10.56 -16.30
CA VAL A 298 8.83 10.12 -16.17
C VAL A 298 9.67 10.71 -17.30
N GLY A 299 9.18 10.70 -18.55
CA GLY A 299 9.87 11.34 -19.68
C GLY A 299 10.11 12.83 -19.48
N VAL A 300 9.10 13.57 -19.00
CA VAL A 300 9.23 15.00 -18.67
C VAL A 300 10.22 15.20 -17.51
N ALA A 301 10.14 14.38 -16.46
CA ALA A 301 11.08 14.44 -15.35
C ALA A 301 12.53 14.20 -15.81
N THR A 302 12.76 13.20 -16.66
CA THR A 302 14.06 12.88 -17.25
C THR A 302 14.56 14.00 -18.16
N ALA A 303 13.69 14.60 -18.98
CA ALA A 303 14.05 15.73 -19.84
C ALA A 303 14.42 16.98 -19.03
N LEU A 304 13.67 17.30 -17.98
CA LEU A 304 14.00 18.38 -17.05
C LEU A 304 15.34 18.12 -16.36
N ALA A 305 15.58 16.88 -15.95
CA ALA A 305 16.81 16.51 -15.29
C ALA A 305 18.04 16.67 -16.21
N LEU A 306 17.92 16.26 -17.48
CA LEU A 306 18.95 16.47 -18.51
C LEU A 306 19.20 17.96 -18.82
N ALA A 307 18.17 18.80 -18.74
CA ALA A 307 18.26 20.21 -19.07
C ALA A 307 18.85 21.07 -17.92
N LEU A 308 18.62 20.67 -16.67
CA LEU A 308 18.88 21.50 -15.50
C LEU A 308 20.10 21.06 -14.67
N HIS A 309 20.51 19.79 -14.74
CA HIS A 309 21.51 19.24 -13.83
C HIS A 309 22.73 18.64 -14.54
N PRO A 310 23.91 18.72 -13.90
CA PRO A 310 24.97 17.75 -14.15
C PRO A 310 24.47 16.32 -13.92
N PRO A 311 24.97 15.31 -14.66
CA PRO A 311 24.43 13.94 -14.64
C PRO A 311 24.33 13.33 -13.23
N THR A 312 25.21 13.71 -12.30
CA THR A 312 25.39 13.10 -10.98
C THR A 312 24.18 13.20 -10.03
N HIS A 313 23.22 14.09 -10.30
CA HIS A 313 22.06 14.33 -9.41
C HIS A 313 20.68 14.20 -10.08
N ALA A 314 20.63 13.88 -11.37
CA ALA A 314 19.42 13.99 -12.19
C ALA A 314 18.30 12.95 -11.92
N TYR A 315 18.52 11.92 -11.09
CA TYR A 315 17.49 10.91 -10.79
C TYR A 315 16.44 11.36 -9.75
N TRP A 316 16.71 12.44 -9.01
CA TRP A 316 15.86 12.88 -7.90
C TRP A 316 14.49 13.41 -8.31
N ILE A 317 14.39 14.05 -9.48
CA ILE A 317 13.11 14.54 -10.03
C ILE A 317 12.20 13.33 -10.32
N ALA A 318 12.72 12.33 -11.05
CA ALA A 318 11.98 11.12 -11.39
C ALA A 318 11.57 10.33 -10.13
N LEU A 319 12.46 10.22 -9.13
CA LEU A 319 12.13 9.62 -7.85
C LEU A 319 10.96 10.34 -7.16
N THR A 320 10.98 11.69 -7.14
CA THR A 320 9.92 12.48 -6.52
C THR A 320 8.60 12.28 -7.26
N VAL A 321 8.60 12.30 -8.59
CA VAL A 321 7.40 12.01 -9.40
C VAL A 321 6.84 10.62 -9.08
N ALA A 322 7.68 9.59 -9.06
CA ALA A 322 7.24 8.22 -8.81
C ALA A 322 6.66 8.02 -7.40
N VAL A 323 7.22 8.69 -6.39
CA VAL A 323 6.71 8.65 -5.01
C VAL A 323 5.41 9.43 -4.84
N VAL A 324 5.30 10.62 -5.45
CA VAL A 324 4.10 11.46 -5.32
C VAL A 324 2.92 10.90 -6.14
N LEU A 325 3.18 10.26 -7.28
CA LEU A 325 2.13 9.62 -8.09
C LEU A 325 1.67 8.27 -7.54
N ARG A 326 2.38 7.69 -6.57
CA ARG A 326 2.01 6.41 -5.96
C ARG A 326 0.61 6.53 -5.30
N PRO A 327 -0.35 5.65 -5.64
CA PRO A 327 -1.76 5.78 -5.23
C PRO A 327 -2.04 5.35 -3.77
N GLU A 328 -1.01 4.94 -3.02
CA GLU A 328 -1.16 4.30 -1.70
C GLU A 328 -1.57 5.26 -0.56
N TYR A 329 -1.45 6.60 -0.71
CA TYR A 329 -1.60 7.53 0.42
C TYR A 329 -2.35 8.82 0.11
N GLY A 330 -3.62 8.93 0.48
CA GLY A 330 -4.39 10.19 0.40
C GLY A 330 -4.40 10.83 -0.99
N ALA A 331 -4.68 12.14 -1.08
CA ALA A 331 -4.63 12.85 -2.36
C ALA A 331 -3.20 13.19 -2.80
N VAL A 332 -3.00 13.26 -4.13
CA VAL A 332 -1.74 13.68 -4.76
C VAL A 332 -1.24 15.02 -4.19
N LEU A 333 -2.16 15.97 -3.97
CA LEU A 333 -1.85 17.28 -3.38
C LEU A 333 -1.32 17.16 -1.95
N VAL A 334 -1.98 16.36 -1.12
CA VAL A 334 -1.57 16.13 0.27
C VAL A 334 -0.19 15.50 0.30
N ARG A 335 0.09 14.51 -0.55
CA ARG A 335 1.42 13.92 -0.69
C ARG A 335 2.46 14.92 -1.15
N ALA A 336 2.14 15.78 -2.12
CA ALA A 336 3.05 16.82 -2.59
C ALA A 336 3.41 17.80 -1.46
N VAL A 337 2.43 18.23 -0.65
CA VAL A 337 2.69 19.11 0.52
C VAL A 337 3.57 18.41 1.55
N HIS A 338 3.23 17.18 1.94
CA HIS A 338 4.06 16.39 2.87
C HIS A 338 5.48 16.18 2.32
N ARG A 339 5.61 15.96 1.01
CA ARG A 339 6.89 15.79 0.34
C ARG A 339 7.72 17.06 0.39
N LEU A 340 7.13 18.21 0.07
CA LEU A 340 7.79 19.51 0.10
C LEU A 340 8.24 19.89 1.53
N VAL A 341 7.30 19.90 2.48
CA VAL A 341 7.58 20.28 3.88
C VAL A 341 8.57 19.31 4.52
N GLY A 342 8.35 18.00 4.35
CA GLY A 342 9.25 16.99 4.91
C GLY A 342 10.66 17.05 4.32
N THR A 343 10.79 17.39 3.03
CA THR A 343 12.11 17.58 2.40
C THR A 343 12.81 18.82 2.94
N VAL A 344 12.11 19.95 3.10
CA VAL A 344 12.69 21.17 3.70
C VAL A 344 13.22 20.88 5.09
N VAL A 345 12.42 20.26 5.96
CA VAL A 345 12.85 19.92 7.32
C VAL A 345 14.01 18.92 7.30
N GLY A 346 13.95 17.88 6.45
CA GLY A 346 15.04 16.90 6.33
C GLY A 346 16.35 17.51 5.85
N VAL A 347 16.30 18.42 4.87
CA VAL A 347 17.47 19.14 4.36
C VAL A 347 18.07 20.05 5.44
N VAL A 348 17.25 20.78 6.18
CA VAL A 348 17.73 21.63 7.30
C VAL A 348 18.41 20.79 8.37
N LEU A 349 17.83 19.65 8.75
CA LEU A 349 18.44 18.73 9.73
C LEU A 349 19.79 18.21 9.26
N VAL A 350 19.91 17.85 7.98
CA VAL A 350 21.18 17.41 7.39
C VAL A 350 22.22 18.52 7.41
N ALA A 351 21.85 19.73 6.96
CA ALA A 351 22.74 20.88 6.95
C ALA A 351 23.27 21.19 8.36
N VAL A 352 22.40 21.23 9.37
CA VAL A 352 22.79 21.46 10.76
C VAL A 352 23.73 20.35 11.27
N LEU A 353 23.45 19.08 10.98
CA LEU A 353 24.30 17.99 11.44
C LEU A 353 25.68 18.00 10.76
N LEU A 354 25.78 18.42 9.49
CA LEU A 354 27.05 18.53 8.76
C LEU A 354 27.96 19.65 9.28
N GLU A 355 27.41 20.64 9.98
CA GLU A 355 28.18 21.63 10.75
C GLU A 355 28.72 21.05 12.06
N LEU A 356 28.04 20.05 12.64
CA LEU A 356 28.43 19.41 13.89
C LEU A 356 29.45 18.28 13.69
N THR A 357 29.28 17.48 12.64
CA THR A 357 30.16 16.34 12.35
C THR A 357 30.24 16.05 10.86
N ARG A 358 31.45 15.69 10.42
CA ARG A 358 31.73 15.16 9.08
C ARG A 358 32.36 13.77 9.14
N THR A 359 32.32 13.13 10.31
CA THR A 359 32.92 11.82 10.51
C THR A 359 32.01 10.74 9.90
N PRO A 360 32.51 9.88 8.99
CA PRO A 360 31.68 8.91 8.27
C PRO A 360 30.84 7.99 9.18
N ILE A 361 31.37 7.59 10.33
CA ILE A 361 30.64 6.72 11.27
C ILE A 361 29.40 7.41 11.86
N TRP A 362 29.50 8.68 12.23
CA TRP A 362 28.37 9.44 12.77
C TRP A 362 27.33 9.76 11.69
N LEU A 363 27.78 9.99 10.46
CA LEU A 363 26.90 10.15 9.30
C LEU A 363 26.16 8.85 8.96
N ALA A 364 26.83 7.70 9.09
CA ALA A 364 26.21 6.40 8.90
C ALA A 364 25.15 6.08 9.97
N VAL A 365 25.45 6.42 11.24
CA VAL A 365 24.48 6.35 12.34
C VAL A 365 23.29 7.26 12.07
N ALA A 366 23.52 8.51 11.65
CA ALA A 366 22.46 9.45 11.31
C ALA A 366 21.57 8.95 10.15
N ALA A 367 22.19 8.39 9.10
CA ALA A 367 21.47 7.77 7.98
C ALA A 367 20.58 6.60 8.46
N ALA A 368 21.11 5.74 9.34
CA ALA A 368 20.36 4.60 9.87
C ALA A 368 19.20 5.04 10.77
N LEU A 369 19.41 6.02 11.65
CA LEU A 369 18.36 6.57 12.52
C LEU A 369 17.28 7.27 11.70
N ALA A 370 17.65 8.04 10.68
CA ALA A 370 16.70 8.70 9.79
C ALA A 370 15.84 7.68 9.01
N LEU A 371 16.44 6.58 8.53
CA LEU A 371 15.69 5.51 7.88
C LEU A 371 14.78 4.75 8.88
N GLY A 372 15.24 4.57 10.11
CA GLY A 372 14.42 4.01 11.19
C GLY A 372 13.22 4.89 11.52
N LEU A 373 13.41 6.21 11.59
CA LEU A 373 12.34 7.19 11.76
C LEU A 373 11.33 7.11 10.61
N ALA A 374 11.80 6.94 9.37
CA ALA A 374 10.93 6.74 8.22
C ALA A 374 10.01 5.53 8.41
N GLY A 375 10.56 4.38 8.80
CA GLY A 375 9.77 3.17 9.07
C GLY A 375 8.82 3.31 10.27
N LEU A 376 9.26 4.01 11.33
CA LEU A 376 8.50 4.26 12.54
C LEU A 376 7.28 5.16 12.27
N ALA A 377 7.48 6.29 11.59
CA ALA A 377 6.47 7.32 11.43
C ALA A 377 5.47 7.01 10.32
N ARG A 378 5.84 6.22 9.31
CA ARG A 378 5.05 6.03 8.09
C ARG A 378 3.57 5.65 8.29
N PRO A 379 3.19 4.75 9.21
CA PRO A 379 1.78 4.37 9.38
C PRO A 379 0.90 5.49 9.95
N ARG A 380 1.49 6.49 10.62
CA ARG A 380 0.74 7.49 11.42
C ARG A 380 0.95 8.93 10.92
N LEU A 381 2.18 9.26 10.54
CA LEU A 381 2.64 10.61 10.18
C LEU A 381 3.54 10.54 8.94
N TYR A 382 2.92 10.54 7.76
CA TYR A 382 3.65 10.45 6.49
C TYR A 382 4.68 11.57 6.32
N GLY A 383 4.37 12.80 6.75
CA GLY A 383 5.32 13.93 6.68
C GLY A 383 6.59 13.70 7.48
N LEU A 384 6.45 13.19 8.70
CA LEU A 384 7.61 12.84 9.53
C LEU A 384 8.41 11.68 8.91
N ALA A 385 7.74 10.74 8.23
CA ALA A 385 8.43 9.71 7.46
C ALA A 385 9.23 10.30 6.30
N VAL A 386 8.71 11.33 5.60
CA VAL A 386 9.44 12.03 4.53
C VAL A 386 10.71 12.71 5.06
N VAL A 387 10.66 13.31 6.27
CA VAL A 387 11.85 13.87 6.93
C VAL A 387 12.92 12.78 7.07
N GLY A 388 12.53 11.61 7.60
CA GLY A 388 13.42 10.45 7.72
C GLY A 388 13.98 9.96 6.39
N ILE A 389 13.13 9.85 5.35
CA ILE A 389 13.55 9.41 3.99
C ILE A 389 14.57 10.40 3.40
N THR A 390 14.31 11.70 3.52
CA THR A 390 15.19 12.75 2.97
C THR A 390 16.51 12.78 3.73
N GLY A 391 16.47 12.76 5.06
CA GLY A 391 17.66 12.71 5.89
C GLY A 391 18.50 11.47 5.61
N SER A 392 17.87 10.29 5.57
CA SER A 392 18.51 9.01 5.24
C SER A 392 19.27 9.06 3.91
N ALA A 393 18.61 9.57 2.87
CA ALA A 393 19.19 9.69 1.54
C ALA A 393 20.42 10.62 1.53
N LEU A 394 20.32 11.81 2.13
CA LEU A 394 21.40 12.79 2.11
C LEU A 394 22.57 12.39 3.03
N PHE A 395 22.29 11.86 4.21
CA PHE A 395 23.33 11.33 5.10
C PHE A 395 24.08 10.16 4.46
N SER A 396 23.39 9.28 3.72
CA SER A 396 24.06 8.20 2.99
C SER A 396 25.04 8.70 1.94
N ILE A 397 24.76 9.83 1.28
CA ILE A 397 25.71 10.48 0.37
C ILE A 397 26.88 11.05 1.17
N ALA A 398 26.56 11.73 2.28
CA ALA A 398 27.56 12.34 3.15
C ALA A 398 28.56 11.34 3.75
N VAL A 399 28.17 10.07 3.95
CA VAL A 399 29.08 9.02 4.41
C VAL A 399 30.26 8.83 3.44
N GLY A 400 30.00 8.89 2.13
CA GLY A 400 31.02 8.79 1.09
C GLY A 400 31.80 10.08 0.92
N ASP A 401 31.08 11.16 0.66
CA ASP A 401 31.64 12.50 0.51
C ASP A 401 30.65 13.54 1.06
N PRO A 402 30.93 14.16 2.23
CA PRO A 402 30.11 15.24 2.77
C PRO A 402 29.96 16.44 1.81
N ALA A 403 30.94 16.71 0.95
CA ALA A 403 30.90 17.81 0.01
C ALA A 403 29.99 17.52 -1.21
N ALA A 404 29.70 16.25 -1.50
CA ALA A 404 28.78 15.85 -2.56
C ALA A 404 27.29 16.04 -2.17
N VAL A 405 27.00 16.44 -0.93
CA VAL A 405 25.65 16.77 -0.50
C VAL A 405 25.28 18.15 -1.04
N GLU A 406 24.28 18.20 -1.92
CA GLU A 406 23.74 19.45 -2.46
C GLU A 406 22.31 19.74 -1.93
N PRO A 407 22.18 20.39 -0.75
CA PRO A 407 20.88 20.75 -0.16
C PRO A 407 19.93 21.47 -1.12
N TRP A 408 20.46 22.43 -1.88
CA TRP A 408 19.67 23.27 -2.77
C TRP A 408 19.13 22.51 -3.98
N ALA A 409 19.97 21.68 -4.63
CA ALA A 409 19.55 20.81 -5.72
C ALA A 409 18.40 19.91 -5.27
N ARG A 410 18.50 19.35 -4.05
CA ARG A 410 17.45 18.49 -3.49
C ARG A 410 16.11 19.20 -3.31
N LEU A 411 16.12 20.46 -2.88
CA LEU A 411 14.90 21.28 -2.75
C LEU A 411 14.28 21.56 -4.12
N LEU A 412 15.11 21.98 -5.09
CA LEU A 412 14.67 22.25 -6.46
C LEU A 412 14.08 21.00 -7.12
N ASP A 413 14.76 19.85 -7.02
CA ASP A 413 14.29 18.58 -7.56
C ASP A 413 12.93 18.17 -7.00
N THR A 414 12.72 18.46 -5.72
CA THR A 414 11.47 18.13 -5.04
C THR A 414 10.35 19.04 -5.52
N VAL A 415 10.62 20.33 -5.71
CA VAL A 415 9.66 21.29 -6.28
C VAL A 415 9.29 20.88 -7.71
N LEU A 416 10.29 20.61 -8.56
CA LEU A 416 10.07 20.20 -9.95
C LEU A 416 9.31 18.87 -10.04
N GLY A 417 9.70 17.87 -9.25
CA GLY A 417 9.02 16.58 -9.25
C GLY A 417 7.58 16.68 -8.73
N CYS A 418 7.31 17.48 -7.70
CA CYS A 418 5.95 17.74 -7.24
C CYS A 418 5.15 18.51 -8.29
N ALA A 419 5.75 19.49 -8.97
CA ALA A 419 5.09 20.24 -10.05
C ALA A 419 4.71 19.32 -11.20
N VAL A 420 5.61 18.45 -11.67
CA VAL A 420 5.31 17.45 -12.72
C VAL A 420 4.20 16.51 -12.26
N ALA A 421 4.25 16.00 -11.03
CA ALA A 421 3.23 15.10 -10.51
C ALA A 421 1.85 15.77 -10.37
N LEU A 422 1.80 17.03 -9.94
CA LEU A 422 0.56 17.81 -9.82
C LEU A 422 0.02 18.21 -11.20
N LEU A 423 0.88 18.67 -12.12
CA LEU A 423 0.50 18.98 -13.49
C LEU A 423 -0.02 17.73 -14.20
N ALA A 424 0.60 16.58 -14.01
CA ALA A 424 0.05 15.32 -14.48
C ALA A 424 -1.29 14.99 -13.80
N GLY A 425 -1.38 15.22 -12.49
CA GLY A 425 -2.61 15.10 -11.71
C GLY A 425 -3.74 16.05 -12.14
N VAL A 426 -3.45 17.17 -12.81
CA VAL A 426 -4.43 18.19 -13.19
C VAL A 426 -4.70 18.19 -14.71
N LEU A 427 -3.66 18.17 -15.55
CA LEU A 427 -3.77 18.18 -17.02
C LEU A 427 -3.97 16.79 -17.63
N LEU A 428 -3.31 15.76 -17.11
CA LEU A 428 -3.36 14.39 -17.66
C LEU A 428 -4.37 13.50 -16.93
N TRP A 429 -4.99 14.03 -15.87
CA TRP A 429 -6.10 13.42 -15.15
C TRP A 429 -7.39 14.24 -15.29
N PRO A 430 -7.86 14.61 -16.50
CA PRO A 430 -9.25 14.95 -16.66
C PRO A 430 -10.06 13.65 -16.66
N ARG A 431 -9.94 12.82 -15.62
CA ARG A 431 -10.97 11.84 -15.30
C ARG A 431 -12.09 12.59 -14.60
N ARG A 432 -12.84 13.31 -15.43
CA ARG A 432 -14.26 13.54 -15.20
C ARG A 432 -14.87 12.16 -14.97
N GLY A 433 -15.45 12.00 -13.78
CA GLY A 433 -15.98 10.72 -13.32
C GLY A 433 -15.02 10.09 -12.34
N VAL A 434 -15.23 10.38 -11.05
CA VAL A 434 -15.76 9.38 -10.12
C VAL A 434 -15.87 7.99 -10.80
N PRO A 435 -15.29 6.90 -10.25
CA PRO A 435 -15.66 5.55 -10.65
C PRO A 435 -17.17 5.52 -10.86
N ASP A 436 -17.69 4.90 -11.90
CA ASP A 436 -19.14 4.87 -12.14
C ASP A 436 -19.79 4.22 -10.92
N GLN A 437 -20.15 5.05 -9.94
CA GLN A 437 -20.63 4.63 -8.64
C GLN A 437 -21.91 3.83 -8.81
N PRO A 438 -22.79 4.14 -9.79
CA PRO A 438 -23.82 3.21 -10.22
C PRO A 438 -23.31 1.82 -10.63
N ARG A 439 -22.23 1.71 -11.41
CA ARG A 439 -21.62 0.39 -11.72
C ARG A 439 -21.02 -0.29 -10.50
N ALA A 440 -20.29 0.43 -9.64
CA ALA A 440 -19.71 -0.13 -8.42
C ALA A 440 -20.81 -0.63 -7.47
N PHE A 441 -21.83 0.20 -7.23
CA PHE A 441 -23.07 -0.16 -6.53
C PHE A 441 -23.71 -1.41 -7.14
N SER A 442 -23.92 -1.44 -8.46
CA SER A 442 -24.52 -2.59 -9.15
C SER A 442 -23.68 -3.86 -8.98
N GLY A 443 -22.35 -3.74 -8.92
CA GLY A 443 -21.44 -4.85 -8.69
C GLY A 443 -21.57 -5.42 -7.27
N VAL A 444 -21.66 -4.54 -6.26
CA VAL A 444 -21.89 -4.95 -4.86
C VAL A 444 -23.28 -5.56 -4.70
N VAL A 445 -24.31 -4.94 -5.28
CA VAL A 445 -25.69 -5.45 -5.31
C VAL A 445 -25.77 -6.82 -6.00
N ALA A 446 -25.10 -7.01 -7.12
CA ALA A 446 -25.06 -8.31 -7.80
C ALA A 446 -24.31 -9.38 -6.99
N ALA A 447 -23.33 -8.98 -6.17
CA ALA A 447 -22.67 -9.89 -5.24
C ALA A 447 -23.57 -10.25 -4.06
N LEU A 448 -24.28 -9.28 -3.49
CA LEU A 448 -25.32 -9.49 -2.47
C LEU A 448 -26.43 -10.41 -2.98
N ALA A 449 -26.96 -10.18 -4.18
CA ALA A 449 -27.97 -11.04 -4.79
C ALA A 449 -27.46 -12.47 -5.09
N ARG A 450 -26.16 -12.63 -5.36
CA ARG A 450 -25.55 -13.97 -5.47
C ARG A 450 -25.46 -14.64 -4.10
N MET A 451 -24.99 -13.91 -3.09
CA MET A 451 -24.91 -14.38 -1.70
C MET A 451 -26.26 -14.91 -1.20
N LEU A 452 -27.34 -14.15 -1.42
CA LEU A 452 -28.70 -14.53 -1.03
C LEU A 452 -29.22 -15.77 -1.78
N ARG A 453 -28.90 -15.91 -3.07
CA ARG A 453 -29.39 -17.03 -3.89
C ARG A 453 -28.66 -18.34 -3.67
N THR A 454 -27.35 -18.31 -3.43
CA THR A 454 -26.53 -19.54 -3.38
C THR A 454 -26.25 -20.01 -1.97
N ALA A 455 -26.41 -19.15 -0.95
CA ALA A 455 -26.02 -19.41 0.45
C ALA A 455 -24.57 -19.95 0.59
N ASP A 456 -23.73 -19.71 -0.41
CA ASP A 456 -22.36 -20.18 -0.50
C ASP A 456 -21.45 -19.25 0.33
N PRO A 457 -20.62 -19.80 1.26
CA PRO A 457 -19.60 -19.03 1.97
C PRO A 457 -18.70 -18.18 1.07
N ALA A 458 -18.43 -18.58 -0.18
CA ALA A 458 -17.63 -17.83 -1.13
C ALA A 458 -18.37 -16.62 -1.74
N ALA A 459 -19.68 -16.76 -2.00
CA ALA A 459 -20.51 -15.65 -2.47
C ALA A 459 -20.70 -14.58 -1.38
N THR A 460 -20.78 -15.01 -0.12
CA THR A 460 -20.78 -14.12 1.05
C THR A 460 -19.49 -13.31 1.14
N ASP A 461 -18.33 -13.96 0.95
CA ASP A 461 -17.03 -13.28 0.96
C ASP A 461 -16.86 -12.31 -0.20
N ASP A 462 -17.36 -12.65 -1.38
CA ASP A 462 -17.37 -11.75 -2.54
C ASP A 462 -18.20 -10.49 -2.24
N ALA A 463 -19.41 -10.64 -1.69
CA ALA A 463 -20.28 -9.51 -1.35
C ALA A 463 -19.66 -8.58 -0.31
N TYR A 464 -19.13 -9.16 0.77
CA TYR A 464 -18.46 -8.41 1.84
C TYR A 464 -17.22 -7.67 1.33
N ARG A 465 -16.38 -8.36 0.54
CA ARG A 465 -15.17 -7.77 -0.05
C ARG A 465 -15.51 -6.61 -0.95
N LEU A 466 -16.50 -6.75 -1.82
CA LEU A 466 -16.91 -5.71 -2.77
C LEU A 466 -17.52 -4.51 -2.05
N ALA A 467 -18.40 -4.72 -1.06
CA ALA A 467 -18.99 -3.64 -0.27
C ALA A 467 -17.92 -2.82 0.48
N HIS A 468 -17.03 -3.51 1.19
CA HIS A 468 -15.95 -2.86 1.95
C HIS A 468 -14.92 -2.20 1.03
N ALA A 469 -14.55 -2.83 -0.09
CA ALA A 469 -13.63 -2.25 -1.06
C ALA A 469 -14.18 -0.97 -1.65
N TRP A 470 -15.48 -0.96 -1.94
CA TRP A 470 -16.17 0.22 -2.48
C TRP A 470 -16.26 1.35 -1.46
N ARG A 471 -16.61 1.08 -0.19
CA ARG A 471 -16.52 2.10 0.88
C ARG A 471 -15.11 2.66 1.01
N ALA A 472 -14.11 1.79 1.10
CA ALA A 472 -12.71 2.20 1.25
C ALA A 472 -12.21 3.01 0.04
N GLU A 473 -12.77 2.78 -1.15
CA GLU A 473 -12.54 3.59 -2.34
C GLU A 473 -13.19 4.96 -2.24
N LEU A 474 -14.45 5.05 -1.82
CA LEU A 474 -15.14 6.32 -1.58
C LEU A 474 -14.46 7.16 -0.48
N GLU A 475 -13.99 6.54 0.60
CA GLU A 475 -13.21 7.20 1.66
C GLU A 475 -11.86 7.74 1.13
N ARG A 476 -11.23 7.01 0.20
CA ARG A 476 -10.02 7.50 -0.49
C ARG A 476 -10.35 8.67 -1.41
N ASP A 477 -11.44 8.58 -2.16
CA ASP A 477 -11.88 9.63 -3.10
C ASP A 477 -12.31 10.91 -2.37
N LEU A 478 -12.82 10.81 -1.14
CA LEU A 478 -13.10 11.96 -0.28
C LEU A 478 -11.86 12.81 0.04
N ALA A 479 -10.67 12.19 0.04
CA ALA A 479 -9.43 12.91 0.25
C ALA A 479 -9.02 13.71 -1.00
N GLU A 480 -9.54 13.38 -2.19
CA GLU A 480 -9.20 14.04 -3.45
C GLU A 480 -10.12 15.25 -3.75
N PRO A 481 -9.55 16.41 -4.16
CA PRO A 481 -10.33 17.65 -4.29
C PRO A 481 -11.44 17.64 -5.36
N ASP A 482 -11.37 16.75 -6.36
CA ASP A 482 -12.30 16.73 -7.51
C ASP A 482 -13.44 15.70 -7.37
N PRO A 483 -13.23 14.43 -6.94
CA PRO A 483 -14.32 13.48 -6.73
C PRO A 483 -15.02 13.60 -5.37
N ALA A 484 -14.52 14.42 -4.43
CA ALA A 484 -15.05 14.51 -3.07
C ALA A 484 -16.57 14.74 -2.98
N HIS A 485 -17.18 15.51 -3.89
CA HIS A 485 -18.63 15.77 -3.83
C HIS A 485 -19.47 14.54 -4.19
N ALA A 486 -19.03 13.76 -5.18
CA ALA A 486 -19.72 12.53 -5.55
C ALA A 486 -19.39 11.41 -4.57
N ALA A 487 -18.14 11.31 -4.11
CA ALA A 487 -17.76 10.37 -3.07
C ALA A 487 -18.54 10.63 -1.77
N ALA A 488 -18.72 11.89 -1.38
CA ALA A 488 -19.57 12.29 -0.26
C ALA A 488 -21.04 11.92 -0.46
N ALA A 489 -21.56 12.00 -1.69
CA ALA A 489 -22.93 11.61 -1.99
C ALA A 489 -23.16 10.09 -1.92
N TRP A 490 -22.15 9.29 -2.27
CA TRP A 490 -22.23 7.83 -2.30
C TRP A 490 -21.73 7.15 -1.02
N LEU A 491 -20.96 7.84 -0.16
CA LEU A 491 -20.46 7.26 1.08
C LEU A 491 -21.60 6.76 2.01
N PRO A 492 -22.69 7.52 2.23
CA PRO A 492 -23.82 7.01 3.01
C PRO A 492 -24.45 5.75 2.40
N VAL A 493 -24.54 5.69 1.07
CA VAL A 493 -25.06 4.52 0.33
C VAL A 493 -24.15 3.31 0.50
N ALA A 494 -22.83 3.49 0.44
CA ALA A 494 -21.87 2.41 0.64
C ALA A 494 -21.88 1.89 2.08
N LEU A 495 -21.99 2.78 3.08
CA LEU A 495 -22.16 2.42 4.49
C LEU A 495 -23.46 1.64 4.72
N GLN A 496 -24.58 2.09 4.13
CA GLN A 496 -25.84 1.38 4.20
C GLN A 496 -25.78 0.02 3.50
N LEU A 497 -25.12 -0.08 2.34
CA LEU A 497 -25.00 -1.33 1.60
C LEU A 497 -24.08 -2.34 2.32
N GLU A 498 -23.01 -1.86 2.96
CA GLU A 498 -22.18 -2.66 3.88
C GLU A 498 -23.03 -3.20 5.03
N HIS A 499 -23.85 -2.34 5.64
CA HIS A 499 -24.78 -2.74 6.69
C HIS A 499 -25.84 -3.75 6.22
N VAL A 500 -26.39 -3.57 5.01
CA VAL A 500 -27.32 -4.53 4.40
C VAL A 500 -26.62 -5.86 4.09
N VAL A 501 -25.37 -5.86 3.66
CA VAL A 501 -24.59 -7.10 3.49
C VAL A 501 -24.38 -7.79 4.84
N ASP A 502 -24.09 -7.04 5.91
CA ASP A 502 -23.96 -7.57 7.27
C ASP A 502 -25.29 -8.17 7.77
N LEU A 503 -26.42 -7.48 7.55
CA LEU A 503 -27.77 -7.95 7.90
C LEU A 503 -28.26 -9.11 7.04
N ALA A 504 -27.96 -9.13 5.75
CA ALA A 504 -28.34 -10.21 4.84
C ALA A 504 -27.51 -11.49 5.12
N ALA A 505 -26.23 -11.32 5.46
CA ALA A 505 -25.43 -12.41 6.02
C ALA A 505 -25.99 -12.90 7.37
N ALA A 506 -26.67 -12.01 8.10
CA ALA A 506 -27.35 -12.33 9.36
C ALA A 506 -28.65 -13.14 9.16
N VAL A 507 -29.52 -12.77 8.23
CA VAL A 507 -30.91 -13.31 8.21
C VAL A 507 -31.09 -14.55 7.32
N ARG A 508 -30.18 -14.84 6.37
CA ARG A 508 -30.24 -16.03 5.47
C ARG A 508 -31.61 -16.25 4.76
N ASP A 509 -32.43 -15.20 4.62
CA ASP A 509 -33.76 -15.31 4.04
C ASP A 509 -33.72 -15.11 2.50
N PRO A 510 -34.17 -16.10 1.70
CA PRO A 510 -34.28 -15.97 0.24
C PRO A 510 -35.25 -14.89 -0.25
N ALA A 511 -36.11 -14.32 0.61
CA ALA A 511 -37.07 -13.26 0.24
C ALA A 511 -36.43 -11.92 -0.16
N ALA A 512 -35.16 -11.69 0.15
CA ALA A 512 -34.46 -10.44 -0.16
C ALA A 512 -33.97 -10.32 -1.63
N ALA A 513 -34.17 -11.35 -2.46
CA ALA A 513 -33.68 -11.39 -3.84
C ALA A 513 -34.47 -10.50 -4.83
N ASP A 514 -35.72 -10.14 -4.50
CA ASP A 514 -36.63 -9.44 -5.43
C ASP A 514 -36.58 -7.90 -5.34
N LEU A 515 -35.93 -7.34 -4.32
CA LEU A 515 -35.88 -5.88 -4.09
C LEU A 515 -34.87 -5.11 -4.97
N LEU A 516 -33.92 -5.80 -5.61
CA LEU A 516 -32.79 -5.16 -6.31
C LEU A 516 -32.85 -5.32 -7.84
N GLY A 517 -34.04 -5.11 -8.41
CA GLY A 517 -34.27 -5.08 -9.86
C GLY A 517 -33.47 -3.97 -10.56
N GLY A 518 -32.51 -4.36 -11.41
CA GLY A 518 -31.47 -3.50 -11.98
C GLY A 518 -31.92 -2.42 -12.97
N ALA A 519 -32.53 -1.34 -12.47
CA ALA A 519 -32.59 -0.05 -13.16
C ALA A 519 -31.53 0.92 -12.62
N VAL A 520 -31.12 1.91 -13.43
CA VAL A 520 -30.10 2.91 -13.09
C VAL A 520 -30.58 3.78 -11.92
N VAL A 521 -29.78 3.83 -10.84
CA VAL A 521 -30.17 4.39 -9.54
C VAL A 521 -29.38 5.66 -9.23
N THR A 522 -30.04 6.74 -8.82
CA THR A 522 -29.38 7.93 -8.23
C THR A 522 -29.05 7.66 -6.74
N PRO A 523 -28.13 8.41 -6.09
CA PRO A 523 -27.82 8.21 -4.67
C PRO A 523 -29.06 8.24 -3.75
N ALA A 524 -30.05 9.07 -4.09
CA ALA A 524 -31.30 9.19 -3.34
C ALA A 524 -32.17 7.93 -3.47
N ASP A 525 -32.33 7.41 -4.69
CA ASP A 525 -33.08 6.18 -4.95
C ASP A 525 -32.40 4.96 -4.31
N ALA A 526 -31.07 4.94 -4.30
CA ALA A 526 -30.28 3.86 -3.69
C ALA A 526 -30.42 3.88 -2.17
N SER A 527 -30.37 5.06 -1.55
CA SER A 527 -30.57 5.19 -0.11
C SER A 527 -32.00 4.83 0.31
N ALA A 528 -33.01 5.20 -0.49
CA ALA A 528 -34.40 4.81 -0.24
C ALA A 528 -34.59 3.28 -0.34
N LEU A 529 -34.04 2.64 -1.38
CA LEU A 529 -34.03 1.18 -1.55
C LEU A 529 -33.37 0.46 -0.37
N LEU A 530 -32.21 0.95 0.08
CA LEU A 530 -31.50 0.35 1.21
C LEU A 530 -32.22 0.58 2.53
N THR A 531 -32.84 1.75 2.73
CA THR A 531 -33.63 2.04 3.93
C THR A 531 -34.84 1.11 4.01
N ALA A 532 -35.56 0.93 2.89
CA ALA A 532 -36.67 -0.02 2.80
C ALA A 532 -36.22 -1.48 3.02
N ALA A 533 -35.05 -1.86 2.52
CA ALA A 533 -34.47 -3.19 2.76
C ALA A 533 -34.10 -3.40 4.24
N VAL A 534 -33.54 -2.39 4.91
CA VAL A 534 -33.23 -2.45 6.34
C VAL A 534 -34.50 -2.53 7.19
N GLU A 535 -35.54 -1.76 6.87
CA GLU A 535 -36.84 -1.83 7.55
C GLU A 535 -37.48 -3.22 7.39
N TYR A 536 -37.45 -3.78 6.18
CA TYR A 536 -37.98 -5.11 5.89
C TYR A 536 -37.21 -6.24 6.61
N LEU A 537 -35.88 -6.12 6.73
CA LEU A 537 -35.05 -7.10 7.44
C LEU A 537 -35.11 -6.98 8.97
N GLY A 538 -35.62 -5.85 9.49
CA GLY A 538 -35.78 -5.58 10.92
C GLY A 538 -37.18 -5.85 11.48
N SER A 539 -38.19 -6.00 10.61
CA SER A 539 -39.57 -6.42 10.95
C SER A 539 -39.74 -7.93 10.90
#